data_AF-A0A4P6XUC5-F1
#
_entry.id   AF-A0A4P6XUC5-F1
#
_cell.length_a   1.000
_cell.length_b   1.000
_cell.length_c   1.000
_cell.angle_alpha   90.00
_cell.angle_beta   90.00
_cell.angle_gamma   90.00
#
_symmetry.space_group_name_H-M   'P 1'
#
loop_
_entity.id
_entity.type
_entity.pdbx_description
1 polymer ?
#
loop_
_entity_poly.entity_id
_entity_poly.type
_entity_poly.pdbx_seq_one_letter_code
_entity_poly.pdbx_strand_id
1 'polypeptide(L)'
;MDERILDLKIRRIEQLNEKLRDSLKRDRIPASRAAALIIQASEDIPDPLIPSLWHLPPELNRFRVYQEAKNMGGGKGVSCCTIV
;
A
#
# COMPACT_ATOMS: atom_id res chain seq x y z
N MET A 1 16.60 34.21 32.30
CA MET A 1 15.92 33.67 31.09
C MET A 1 16.31 32.21 30.87
N ASP A 2 17.52 31.80 31.28
CA ASP A 2 18.04 30.43 31.14
C ASP A 2 17.31 29.36 31.95
N GLU A 3 16.83 29.65 33.17
CA GLU A 3 16.10 28.66 33.99
C GLU A 3 14.81 28.18 33.33
N ARG A 4 14.02 29.09 32.73
CA ARG A 4 12.79 28.72 32.00
C ARG A 4 13.08 27.82 30.80
N ILE A 5 14.21 28.03 30.11
CA ILE A 5 14.63 27.18 28.99
C ILE A 5 15.08 25.82 29.50
N LEU A 6 15.77 25.78 30.64
CA LEU A 6 16.19 24.54 31.31
C LEU A 6 14.97 23.69 31.70
N ASP A 7 13.95 24.30 32.29
CA ASP A 7 12.70 23.64 32.69
C ASP A 7 11.96 23.03 31.49
N LEU A 8 11.89 23.77 30.38
CA LEU A 8 11.26 23.26 29.15
C LEU A 8 12.03 22.08 28.56
N LYS A 9 13.36 22.10 28.62
CA LYS A 9 14.21 20.99 28.18
C LYS A 9 13.99 19.76 29.05
N ILE A 10 13.93 19.90 30.38
CA ILE A 10 13.67 18.80 31.31
C ILE A 10 12.31 18.16 31.01
N ARG A 11 11.25 18.98 30.93
CA ARG A 11 9.90 18.49 30.60
C ARG A 11 9.88 17.73 29.27
N ARG A 12 10.62 18.22 28.27
CA ARG A 12 10.72 17.53 26.98
C ARG A 12 11.41 16.18 27.10
N ILE A 13 12.49 16.08 27.88
CA ILE A 13 13.20 14.83 28.12
C ILE A 13 12.30 13.82 28.84
N GLU A 14 11.56 14.26 29.86
CA GLU A 14 10.61 13.40 30.58
C GLU A 14 9.54 12.85 29.65
N GLN A 15 8.93 13.68 28.81
CA GLN A 15 7.97 13.25 27.79
C GLN A 15 8.55 12.22 26.82
N LEU A 16 9.81 12.40 26.41
CA LEU A 16 10.47 11.44 25.52
C LEU A 16 10.76 10.12 26.24
N ASN A 17 11.16 10.18 27.50
CA ASN A 17 11.38 8.99 28.33
C ASN A 17 10.09 8.20 28.55
N GLU A 18 8.96 8.87 28.78
CA GLU A 18 7.65 8.22 28.85
C GLU A 18 7.31 7.51 27.54
N LYS A 19 7.43 8.20 26.40
CA LYS A 19 7.21 7.60 25.07
C LYS A 19 8.11 6.38 24.79
N LEU A 20 9.36 6.42 25.24
CA LEU A 20 10.29 5.31 25.12
C LEU A 20 9.86 4.13 25.98
N ARG A 21 9.47 4.38 27.24
CA ARG A 21 8.96 3.34 28.15
C ARG A 21 7.70 2.68 27.58
N ASP A 22 6.78 3.46 27.02
CA ASP A 22 5.58 2.91 26.39
C ASP A 22 5.91 2.11 25.13
N SER A 23 6.88 2.58 24.34
CA SER A 23 7.36 1.83 23.17
C SER A 23 8.07 0.52 23.54
N LEU A 24 8.72 0.46 24.69
CA LEU A 24 9.39 -0.73 25.20
C LEU A 24 8.38 -1.78 25.70
N LYS A 25 7.26 -1.34 26.28
CA LYS A 25 6.18 -2.20 26.77
C LYS A 25 5.35 -2.85 25.66
N ARG A 26 5.52 -2.43 24.39
CA ARG A 26 4.78 -3.01 23.28
C ARG A 26 5.26 -4.44 23.01
N ASP A 27 4.33 -5.38 23.07
CA ASP A 27 4.57 -6.76 22.66
C ASP A 27 4.96 -6.84 21.18
N ARG A 28 5.96 -7.68 20.89
CA ARG A 28 6.47 -7.90 19.53
C ARG A 28 6.35 -9.38 19.17
N ILE A 29 6.01 -9.63 17.92
CA ILE A 29 6.07 -10.97 17.34
C ILE A 29 7.45 -11.21 16.70
N PRO A 30 7.94 -12.46 16.65
CA PRO A 30 9.14 -12.80 15.90
C PRO A 30 9.00 -12.45 14.42
N ALA A 31 10.10 -12.01 13.80
CA ALA A 31 10.12 -11.63 12.39
C ALA A 31 9.72 -12.79 11.46
N SER A 32 10.12 -14.02 11.78
CA SER A 32 9.73 -15.23 11.04
C SER A 32 8.22 -15.45 11.03
N ARG A 33 7.55 -15.25 12.18
CA ARG A 33 6.09 -15.35 12.30
C ARG A 33 5.39 -14.22 11.54
N ALA A 34 5.90 -13.00 11.64
CA ALA A 34 5.37 -11.88 10.87
C ALA A 34 5.45 -12.13 9.36
N ALA A 35 6.59 -12.63 8.87
CA ALA A 35 6.79 -12.97 7.47
C ALA A 35 5.81 -14.07 7.01
N ALA A 36 5.62 -15.12 7.82
CA ALA A 36 4.67 -16.19 7.50
C ALA A 36 3.23 -15.65 7.38
N LEU A 37 2.81 -14.75 8.27
CA LEU A 37 1.48 -14.12 8.19
C LEU A 37 1.31 -13.27 6.94
N ILE A 38 2.36 -12.54 6.53
CA ILE A 38 2.33 -11.73 5.31
C ILE A 38 2.20 -12.62 4.07
N ILE A 39 2.98 -13.71 4.00
CA ILE A 39 2.90 -14.68 2.90
C ILE A 39 1.49 -15.25 2.81
N GLN A 40 0.96 -15.75 3.92
CA GLN A 40 -0.41 -16.29 3.96
C GLN A 40 -1.44 -15.27 3.49
N ALA A 41 -1.39 -14.03 4.00
CA ALA A 41 -2.33 -12.98 3.60
C ALA A 41 -2.21 -12.62 2.10
N SER A 42 -1.00 -12.69 1.54
CA SER A 42 -0.77 -12.45 0.13
C SER A 42 -1.24 -13.60 -0.76
N GLU A 43 -1.25 -14.84 -0.26
CA GLU A 43 -1.75 -16.01 -1.00
C GLU A 43 -3.29 -16.07 -1.00
N ASP A 44 -3.93 -15.66 0.11
CA ASP A 44 -5.38 -15.71 0.28
C ASP A 44 -6.13 -14.66 -0.56
N ILE A 45 -5.49 -13.52 -0.86
CA ILE A 45 -6.12 -12.39 -1.58
C ILE A 45 -5.60 -12.36 -3.03
N PRO A 46 -6.42 -12.72 -4.04
CA PRO A 46 -5.99 -12.69 -5.42
C PRO A 46 -5.81 -11.26 -5.94
N ASP A 47 -4.66 -10.97 -6.56
CA ASP A 47 -4.34 -9.68 -7.18
C ASP A 47 -4.36 -9.76 -8.72
N PRO A 48 -5.37 -9.18 -9.40
CA PRO A 48 -5.43 -9.07 -10.86
C PRO A 48 -4.23 -8.44 -11.56
N LEU A 49 -3.40 -7.68 -10.83
CA LEU A 49 -2.20 -7.01 -11.37
C LEU A 49 -1.02 -7.97 -11.56
N ILE A 50 -1.12 -9.20 -11.06
CA ILE A 50 -0.11 -10.25 -11.23
C ILE A 50 -0.76 -11.43 -12.00
N PRO A 51 -0.94 -11.30 -13.33
CA PRO A 51 -1.66 -12.29 -14.14
C PRO A 51 -1.01 -13.68 -14.14
N SER A 52 0.29 -13.78 -13.87
CA SER A 52 1.00 -15.07 -13.83
C SER A 52 0.52 -16.00 -12.72
N LEU A 53 0.03 -15.43 -11.61
CA LEU A 53 -0.48 -16.17 -10.46
C LEU A 53 -2.00 -16.05 -10.39
N TRP A 54 -2.53 -14.83 -10.55
CA TRP A 54 -3.95 -14.55 -10.42
C TRP A 54 -4.50 -14.02 -11.74
N HIS A 55 -5.29 -14.86 -12.41
CA HIS A 55 -5.93 -14.51 -13.65
C HIS A 55 -7.24 -13.80 -13.36
N LEU A 56 -7.37 -12.54 -13.76
CA LEU A 56 -8.67 -11.87 -13.78
C LEU A 56 -9.43 -12.30 -15.04
N PRO A 57 -10.61 -12.90 -14.92
CA PRO A 57 -11.45 -13.21 -16.06
C PRO A 57 -11.67 -11.96 -16.93
N PRO A 58 -11.57 -12.05 -18.27
CA PRO A 58 -11.74 -10.91 -19.17
C PRO A 58 -13.06 -10.16 -18.96
N GLU A 59 -14.11 -10.87 -18.53
CA GLU A 59 -15.45 -10.32 -18.26
C GLU A 59 -15.47 -9.35 -17.09
N LEU A 60 -14.60 -9.54 -16.09
CA LEU A 60 -14.49 -8.67 -14.92
C LEU A 60 -13.55 -7.47 -15.16
N ASN A 61 -12.80 -7.49 -16.26
CA ASN A 61 -11.88 -6.41 -16.60
C ASN A 61 -12.63 -5.25 -17.26
N ARG A 62 -12.86 -4.18 -16.50
CA ARG A 62 -13.50 -2.94 -16.99
C ARG A 62 -12.79 -2.32 -18.19
N PHE A 63 -11.49 -2.54 -18.36
CA PHE A 63 -10.69 -2.00 -19.45
C PHE A 63 -10.62 -2.91 -20.67
N ARG A 64 -11.35 -4.04 -20.69
CA ARG A 64 -11.36 -4.99 -21.81
C ARG A 64 -11.65 -4.30 -23.14
N VAL A 65 -12.70 -3.48 -23.19
CA VAL A 65 -13.14 -2.77 -24.40
C VAL A 65 -12.06 -1.82 -24.93
N TYR A 66 -11.34 -1.14 -24.03
CA TYR A 66 -10.24 -0.25 -24.42
C TYR A 66 -9.06 -1.04 -25.01
N GLN A 67 -8.71 -2.20 -24.44
CA GLN A 67 -7.65 -3.05 -24.96
C GLN A 67 -8.00 -3.65 -26.32
N GLU A 68 -9.23 -4.13 -26.50
CA GLU A 68 -9.74 -4.64 -27.78
C GLU A 68 -9.72 -3.54 -28.85
N ALA A 69 -10.21 -2.33 -28.53
CA ALA A 69 -10.17 -1.19 -29.45
C ALA A 69 -8.73 -0.76 -29.81
N LYS A 70 -7.80 -0.77 -28.84
CA LYS A 70 -6.39 -0.46 -29.08
C LYS A 70 -5.72 -1.50 -29.98
N ASN A 71 -5.99 -2.79 -29.76
CA ASN A 71 -5.42 -3.88 -30.55
C ASN A 71 -6.00 -3.95 -31.97
N MET A 72 -7.23 -3.46 -32.18
CA MET A 72 -7.83 -3.28 -33.51
C MET A 72 -7.35 -2.00 -34.23
N GLY A 73 -6.62 -1.11 -33.56
CA GLY A 73 -6.15 0.19 -34.08
C GLY A 73 -4.95 0.15 -35.04
N GLY A 74 -4.66 -0.99 -35.67
CA GLY A 74 -3.63 -1.15 -36.71
C GLY A 74 -4.11 -0.93 -38.14
N GLY A 75 -5.36 -0.49 -38.36
CA GLY A 75 -5.94 -0.40 -39.71
C GLY A 75 -6.95 0.74 -39.85
N LYS A 76 -6.59 1.70 -40.72
CA LYS A 76 -7.41 2.74 -41.38
C LYS A 76 -8.83 2.97 -40.86
N GLY A 77 -9.00 4.16 -40.26
CA GLY A 77 -10.08 5.08 -40.61
C GLY A 77 -11.48 4.70 -40.14
N VAL A 78 -11.78 4.93 -38.86
CA VAL A 78 -13.14 5.31 -38.45
C VAL A 78 -13.01 6.38 -37.37
N SER A 79 -13.60 7.55 -37.63
CA SER A 79 -13.78 8.64 -36.67
C SER A 79 -14.44 8.12 -35.39
N CYS A 80 -13.66 7.91 -34.33
CA CYS A 80 -14.17 7.51 -33.02
C CYS A 80 -14.32 8.77 -32.16
N CYS A 81 -15.56 9.08 -31.78
CA CYS A 81 -15.94 10.25 -31.01
C CYS A 81 -15.24 10.27 -29.64
N THR A 82 -14.43 11.31 -29.39
CA THR A 82 -14.06 11.70 -28.03
C THR A 82 -15.21 12.51 -27.41
N ILE A 83 -15.64 12.16 -26.21
CA ILE A 83 -16.68 12.89 -25.45
C ILE A 83 -15.99 13.99 -24.63
N VAL A 84 -16.56 15.20 -24.63
CA VAL A 84 -16.25 16.31 -23.70
C VAL A 84 -16.88 16.03 -22.34
#